data_AF-A0A7V9IQX1-F1
#
_entry.id   AF-A0A7V9IQX1-F1
#
_cell.length_a   1.000
_cell.length_b   1.000
_cell.length_c   1.000
_cell.angle_alpha   90.00
_cell.angle_beta   90.00
_cell.angle_gamma   90.00
#
_symmetry.space_group_name_H-M   'P 1'
#
loop_
_entity.id
_entity.type
_entity.pdbx_description
1 polymer ?
#
loop_
_entity_poly.entity_id
_entity_poly.type
_entity_poly.pdbx_seq_one_letter_code
_entity_poly.pdbx_strand_id
1 'polypeptide(L)'
;MAGPSTRHPGSRPHLHARPAGDAALPRPRTEPRRRPGQGPRRCGRPGTGDLPSVRGAALRATGGTPGSVAGGSAHGRRSAGATVTTEVSLSLPTAVDTRELGRRIARVVRPGDVVVLTGALGAGKTVLAQGIGAGLGVTSGVISPTFVLARVHREGRLPLVHVDAYRLGGFAELDDLDLDSDLADSVTVVEWGEGLAERLAAEYLHVLLDRGGHDEVRTAVLRAVGAGWTERLRRINR
;
A
#
# COMPACT_ATOMS: atom_id res chain seq x y z
N MET A 1 -23.39 -19.31 -64.45
CA MET A 1 -22.43 -20.08 -65.26
C MET A 1 -21.11 -20.12 -64.50
N ALA A 2 -20.72 -21.30 -64.02
CA ALA A 2 -19.46 -21.54 -63.33
C ALA A 2 -18.44 -22.02 -64.37
N GLY A 3 -17.23 -21.45 -64.36
CA GLY A 3 -16.09 -21.85 -65.18
C GLY A 3 -14.85 -22.07 -64.29
N PRO A 4 -13.90 -22.94 -64.67
CA PRO A 4 -13.22 -23.80 -63.71
C PRO A 4 -11.78 -23.39 -63.34
N SER A 5 -11.39 -23.97 -62.22
CA SER A 5 -10.08 -23.99 -61.56
C SER A 5 -8.94 -24.51 -62.45
N THR A 6 -7.76 -23.87 -62.37
CA THR A 6 -6.47 -24.50 -62.68
C THR A 6 -5.45 -24.16 -61.58
N ARG A 7 -4.89 -25.20 -60.96
CA ARG A 7 -3.69 -25.16 -60.11
C ARG A 7 -2.47 -25.43 -60.98
N HIS A 8 -1.33 -24.78 -60.70
CA HIS A 8 -0.03 -25.48 -60.62
C HIS A 8 1.04 -24.66 -59.86
N PRO A 9 2.10 -25.32 -59.36
CA PRO A 9 2.84 -24.95 -58.15
C PRO A 9 4.17 -24.24 -58.43
N GLY A 10 4.68 -23.50 -57.44
CA GLY A 10 6.03 -22.95 -57.42
C GLY A 10 6.61 -23.02 -56.01
N SER A 11 7.45 -24.02 -55.78
CA SER A 11 8.19 -24.25 -54.53
C SER A 11 9.53 -23.50 -54.52
N ARG A 12 9.98 -23.16 -53.29
CA ARG A 12 11.35 -22.89 -52.78
C ARG A 12 11.68 -21.42 -52.45
N PRO A 13 12.64 -21.16 -51.52
CA PRO A 13 13.15 -21.99 -50.43
C PRO A 13 13.18 -21.28 -49.06
N HIS A 14 13.36 -22.12 -48.03
CA HIS A 14 13.63 -21.77 -46.64
C HIS A 14 14.92 -20.96 -46.48
N LEU A 15 14.83 -19.81 -45.82
CA LEU A 15 15.98 -19.16 -45.18
C LEU A 15 16.07 -19.64 -43.72
N HIS A 16 17.13 -20.37 -43.45
CA HIS A 16 17.61 -20.69 -42.11
C HIS A 16 18.06 -19.40 -41.40
N ALA A 17 17.31 -18.96 -40.40
CA ALA A 17 17.80 -18.00 -39.42
C ALA A 17 18.61 -18.74 -38.35
N ARG A 18 19.88 -18.32 -38.20
CA ARG A 18 20.85 -18.84 -37.24
C ARG A 18 20.41 -18.59 -35.78
N PRO A 19 20.76 -19.47 -34.83
CA PRO A 19 20.51 -19.22 -33.41
C PRO A 19 21.42 -18.10 -32.90
N ALA A 20 20.83 -17.18 -32.14
CA ALA A 20 21.55 -16.16 -31.39
C ALA A 20 22.41 -16.82 -30.31
N GLY A 21 23.69 -16.46 -30.28
CA GLY A 21 24.69 -16.99 -29.35
C GLY A 21 24.46 -16.52 -27.92
N ASP A 22 24.85 -17.38 -26.99
CA ASP A 22 24.96 -17.16 -25.55
C ASP A 22 25.69 -15.85 -25.22
N ALA A 23 24.94 -14.87 -24.71
CA ALA A 23 25.52 -13.71 -24.04
C ALA A 23 25.91 -14.13 -22.61
N ALA A 24 27.22 -14.25 -22.39
CA ALA A 24 27.82 -14.54 -21.09
C ALA A 24 27.37 -13.55 -20.00
N LEU A 25 26.90 -14.09 -18.88
CA LEU A 25 26.60 -13.34 -17.66
C LEU A 25 27.87 -12.73 -17.04
N PRO A 26 27.84 -11.47 -16.56
CA PRO A 26 28.98 -10.86 -15.89
C PRO A 26 29.19 -11.47 -14.49
N ARG A 27 30.46 -11.80 -14.17
CA ARG A 27 30.88 -12.35 -12.87
C ARG A 27 30.71 -11.33 -11.73
N PRO A 28 30.34 -11.76 -10.51
CA PRO A 28 30.25 -10.85 -9.36
C PRO A 28 31.62 -10.36 -8.91
N ARG A 29 31.68 -9.07 -8.56
CA ARG A 29 32.85 -8.40 -7.96
C ARG A 29 33.08 -8.98 -6.55
N THR A 30 34.31 -9.41 -6.28
CA THR A 30 34.77 -9.83 -4.96
C THR A 30 34.88 -8.63 -4.01
N GLU A 31 34.13 -8.66 -2.90
CA GLU A 31 34.32 -7.73 -1.79
C GLU A 31 35.55 -8.12 -0.93
N PRO A 32 36.29 -7.14 -0.35
CA PRO A 32 37.43 -7.43 0.51
C PRO A 32 36.98 -7.91 1.91
N ARG A 33 37.60 -9.00 2.38
CA ARG A 33 37.40 -9.62 3.70
C ARG A 33 37.60 -8.60 4.83
N ARG A 34 36.61 -8.44 5.72
CA ARG A 34 36.74 -7.73 7.00
C ARG A 34 37.55 -8.57 8.00
N ARG A 35 38.49 -7.92 8.69
CA ARG A 35 39.29 -8.50 9.79
C ARG A 35 38.43 -8.67 11.06
N PRO A 36 38.62 -9.75 11.85
CA PRO A 36 37.94 -9.92 13.14
C PRO A 36 38.72 -9.21 14.25
N GLY A 37 38.00 -8.48 15.12
CA GLY A 37 38.53 -8.04 16.41
C GLY A 37 38.23 -6.58 16.76
N GLN A 38 37.13 -6.35 17.48
CA GLN A 38 37.04 -5.41 18.61
C GLN A 38 35.67 -5.53 19.27
N GLY A 39 35.68 -5.90 20.56
CA GLY A 39 34.51 -6.23 21.37
C GLY A 39 33.65 -5.03 21.80
N PRO A 40 32.56 -5.28 22.53
CA PRO A 40 31.54 -4.28 22.82
C PRO A 40 32.01 -3.30 23.90
N ARG A 41 31.86 -2.00 23.62
CA ARG A 41 32.05 -0.92 24.61
C ARG A 41 30.80 -0.80 25.47
N ARG A 42 31.01 -0.76 26.79
CA ARG A 42 29.98 -0.63 27.84
C ARG A 42 29.27 0.72 27.75
N CYS A 43 27.94 0.70 27.76
CA CYS A 43 27.11 1.89 27.95
C CYS A 43 27.02 2.24 29.44
N GLY A 44 27.46 3.45 29.80
CA GLY A 44 27.26 4.05 31.13
C GLY A 44 25.85 4.66 31.25
N ARG A 45 25.28 4.56 32.45
CA ARG A 45 24.02 5.21 32.85
C ARG A 45 24.25 6.69 33.17
N PRO A 46 23.35 7.61 32.75
CA PRO A 46 23.02 8.82 33.52
C PRO A 46 21.78 8.52 34.38
N GLY A 47 21.66 8.90 35.66
CA GLY A 47 22.04 10.16 36.28
C GLY A 47 20.75 10.96 36.54
N THR A 48 20.03 10.63 37.61
CA THR A 48 18.80 11.30 38.07
C THR A 48 19.12 12.69 38.62
N GLY A 49 18.51 13.73 38.07
CA GLY A 49 18.59 15.11 38.56
C GLY A 49 17.21 15.75 38.59
N ASP A 50 16.82 16.21 39.77
CA ASP A 50 15.56 16.87 40.14
C ASP A 50 15.50 18.37 39.79
N LEU A 51 14.29 18.82 39.39
CA LEU A 51 13.58 20.10 39.67
C LEU A 51 14.17 21.46 39.15
N PRO A 52 13.38 22.55 38.97
CA PRO A 52 12.14 22.91 39.68
C PRO A 52 10.95 23.53 38.89
N SER A 53 9.86 23.65 39.65
CA SER A 53 8.58 24.34 39.41
C SER A 53 8.69 25.86 39.34
N VAL A 54 7.90 26.49 38.47
CA VAL A 54 7.58 27.93 38.51
C VAL A 54 6.07 28.18 38.33
N ARG A 55 5.52 28.96 39.26
CA ARG A 55 4.16 29.51 39.31
C ARG A 55 4.11 30.91 38.68
N GLY A 56 2.90 31.30 38.21
CA GLY A 56 2.46 32.69 37.96
C GLY A 56 2.35 33.00 36.46
N ALA A 57 1.33 33.68 35.94
CA ALA A 57 0.34 34.56 36.53
C ALA A 57 -0.91 34.67 35.63
N ALA A 58 -2.03 35.03 36.24
CA ALA A 58 -3.31 35.33 35.60
C ALA A 58 -3.33 36.73 34.99
N LEU A 59 -4.02 36.91 33.86
CA LEU A 59 -4.56 38.20 33.40
C LEU A 59 -5.93 37.98 32.76
N ARG A 60 -6.93 38.73 33.27
CA ARG A 60 -8.29 38.90 32.72
C ARG A 60 -8.32 40.13 31.81
N ALA A 61 -9.11 40.05 30.73
CA ALA A 61 -9.77 41.19 30.06
C ALA A 61 -11.01 40.61 29.32
N THR A 62 -12.23 40.74 29.86
CA THR A 62 -13.26 41.77 29.55
C THR A 62 -13.63 41.93 28.07
N GLY A 63 -14.73 41.28 27.68
CA GLY A 63 -15.94 41.91 27.11
C GLY A 63 -15.93 42.38 25.64
N GLY A 64 -16.73 41.71 24.80
CA GLY A 64 -17.24 42.24 23.53
C GLY A 64 -18.02 41.20 22.70
N THR A 65 -19.33 41.40 22.55
CA THR A 65 -20.23 40.69 21.61
C THR A 65 -21.13 41.75 20.95
N PRO A 66 -21.89 41.46 19.87
CA PRO A 66 -21.71 40.49 18.78
C PRO A 66 -21.79 41.14 17.37
N GLY A 67 -21.31 40.43 16.34
CA GLY A 67 -21.59 40.75 14.94
C GLY A 67 -21.70 39.47 14.12
N SER A 68 -22.91 39.17 13.65
CA SER A 68 -23.28 38.01 12.83
C SER A 68 -22.82 38.18 11.38
N VAL A 69 -22.14 37.17 10.83
CA VAL A 69 -22.28 36.74 9.43
C VAL A 69 -22.02 35.24 9.33
N ALA A 70 -22.94 34.56 8.65
CA ALA A 70 -22.97 33.12 8.41
C ALA A 70 -22.10 32.71 7.21
N GLY A 71 -21.63 31.46 7.22
CA GLY A 71 -21.30 30.71 6.00
C GLY A 71 -20.00 29.91 6.04
N GLY A 72 -20.11 28.57 6.05
CA GLY A 72 -19.02 27.65 5.68
C GLY A 72 -18.65 26.63 6.75
N SER A 73 -19.32 25.47 6.72
CA SER A 73 -19.22 24.38 7.69
C SER A 73 -17.81 23.97 8.11
N ALA A 74 -17.65 23.91 9.42
CA ALA A 74 -16.56 23.27 10.13
C ALA A 74 -16.49 21.76 9.82
N HIS A 75 -15.40 21.31 9.19
CA HIS A 75 -14.94 19.92 9.28
C HIS A 75 -13.95 19.78 10.44
N GLY A 76 -14.41 20.13 11.64
CA GLY A 76 -13.73 19.80 12.88
C GLY A 76 -14.13 18.39 13.34
N ARG A 77 -13.71 17.35 12.61
CA ARG A 77 -13.77 15.99 13.16
C ARG A 77 -12.57 15.81 14.07
N ARG A 78 -12.82 15.90 15.39
CA ARG A 78 -11.90 15.43 16.42
C ARG A 78 -11.66 13.94 16.18
N SER A 79 -10.42 13.56 15.90
CA SER A 79 -9.98 12.18 15.79
C SER A 79 -10.12 11.49 17.15
N ALA A 80 -11.22 10.76 17.33
CA ALA A 80 -11.23 9.64 18.26
C ALA A 80 -10.22 8.64 17.72
N GLY A 81 -9.14 8.37 18.45
CA GLY A 81 -8.10 7.44 18.04
C GLY A 81 -8.75 6.13 17.60
N ALA A 82 -8.55 5.75 16.34
CA ALA A 82 -9.24 4.62 15.76
C ALA A 82 -8.74 3.33 16.45
N THR A 83 -9.61 2.68 17.23
CA THR A 83 -9.22 1.53 18.03
C THR A 83 -9.02 0.31 17.13
N VAL A 84 -7.78 -0.21 17.08
CA VAL A 84 -7.51 -1.53 16.50
C VAL A 84 -8.32 -2.56 17.26
N THR A 85 -9.22 -3.24 16.57
CA THR A 85 -10.23 -4.09 17.20
C THR A 85 -9.90 -5.58 17.06
N THR A 86 -9.14 -5.98 16.03
CA THR A 86 -8.68 -7.37 15.84
C THR A 86 -7.41 -7.41 14.99
N GLU A 87 -6.51 -8.35 15.29
CA GLU A 87 -5.27 -8.59 14.54
C GLU A 87 -5.13 -10.08 14.20
N VAL A 88 -4.62 -10.38 12.99
CA VAL A 88 -4.27 -11.73 12.53
C VAL A 88 -2.89 -11.68 11.87
N SER A 89 -2.04 -12.68 12.15
CA SER A 89 -0.74 -12.84 11.51
C SER A 89 -0.73 -14.06 10.57
N LEU A 90 -0.20 -13.88 9.37
CA LEU A 90 -0.12 -14.89 8.32
C LEU A 90 1.31 -15.04 7.81
N SER A 91 1.76 -16.27 7.63
CA SER A 91 3.00 -16.58 6.91
C SER A 91 2.73 -16.62 5.40
N LEU A 92 3.59 -15.96 4.64
CA LEU A 92 3.55 -15.84 3.18
C LEU A 92 4.89 -16.33 2.61
N PRO A 93 5.07 -17.65 2.43
CA PRO A 93 6.33 -18.23 1.96
C PRO A 93 6.77 -17.72 0.59
N THR A 94 5.81 -17.39 -0.28
CA THR A 94 6.08 -17.00 -1.66
C THR A 94 5.34 -15.73 -2.07
N ALA A 95 5.75 -15.17 -3.22
CA ALA A 95 4.99 -14.11 -3.87
C ALA A 95 3.59 -14.57 -4.32
N VAL A 96 3.38 -15.87 -4.56
CA VAL A 96 2.06 -16.42 -4.90
C VAL A 96 1.13 -16.31 -3.69
N ASP A 97 1.62 -16.62 -2.49
CA ASP A 97 0.85 -16.48 -1.24
C ASP A 97 0.46 -15.02 -0.97
N THR A 98 1.38 -14.09 -1.25
CA THR A 98 1.11 -12.65 -1.12
C THR A 98 0.00 -12.21 -2.08
N ARG A 99 0.00 -12.69 -3.32
CA ARG A 99 -1.08 -12.41 -4.28
C ARG A 99 -2.40 -13.05 -3.86
N GLU A 100 -2.35 -14.26 -3.32
CA GLU A 100 -3.55 -14.96 -2.86
C GLU A 100 -4.18 -14.27 -1.64
N LEU A 101 -3.36 -13.76 -0.71
CA LEU A 101 -3.84 -12.87 0.34
C LEU A 101 -4.56 -11.65 -0.25
N GLY A 102 -3.99 -11.02 -1.28
CA GLY A 102 -4.63 -9.92 -1.99
C GLY A 102 -5.99 -10.28 -2.56
N ARG A 103 -6.12 -11.47 -3.18
CA ARG A 103 -7.41 -11.96 -3.68
C ARG A 103 -8.42 -12.22 -2.56
N ARG A 104 -7.98 -12.75 -1.41
CA ARG A 104 -8.84 -12.94 -0.23
C ARG A 104 -9.40 -11.61 0.27
N ILE A 105 -8.56 -10.58 0.38
CA ILE A 105 -8.98 -9.22 0.73
C ILE A 105 -9.98 -8.71 -0.31
N ALA A 106 -9.66 -8.86 -1.59
CA ALA A 106 -10.52 -8.44 -2.69
C ALA A 106 -11.89 -9.14 -2.72
N ARG A 107 -12.11 -10.27 -2.04
CA ARG A 107 -13.43 -10.90 -1.93
C ARG A 107 -14.34 -10.26 -0.88
N VAL A 108 -13.77 -9.53 0.09
CA VAL A 108 -14.53 -9.01 1.24
C VAL A 108 -14.69 -7.48 1.23
N VAL A 109 -13.90 -6.79 0.41
CA VAL A 109 -13.98 -5.32 0.25
C VAL A 109 -15.27 -4.86 -0.41
N ARG A 110 -15.70 -3.66 -0.03
CA ARG A 110 -16.89 -2.92 -0.46
C ARG A 110 -16.46 -1.55 -1.00
N PRO A 111 -17.32 -0.85 -1.77
CA PRO A 111 -17.11 0.56 -2.10
C PRO A 111 -16.81 1.39 -0.84
N GLY A 112 -15.85 2.31 -0.94
CA GLY A 112 -15.41 3.17 0.15
C GLY A 112 -14.43 2.52 1.13
N ASP A 113 -14.11 1.22 0.98
CA ASP A 113 -13.13 0.57 1.85
C ASP A 113 -11.71 1.05 1.54
N VAL A 114 -10.96 1.34 2.61
CA VAL A 114 -9.53 1.68 2.56
C VAL A 114 -8.68 0.52 3.08
N VAL A 115 -7.65 0.17 2.30
CA VAL A 115 -6.62 -0.82 2.66
C VAL A 115 -5.25 -0.14 2.67
N VAL A 116 -4.61 -0.13 3.83
CA VAL A 116 -3.32 0.52 4.06
C VAL A 116 -2.22 -0.52 4.04
N LEU A 117 -1.20 -0.31 3.22
CA LEU A 117 -0.06 -1.23 3.10
C LEU A 117 1.19 -0.58 3.67
N THR A 118 1.77 -1.14 4.74
CA THR A 118 3.06 -0.69 5.26
C THR A 118 4.07 -1.83 5.36
N GLY A 119 5.35 -1.46 5.49
CA GLY A 119 6.47 -2.40 5.45
C GLY A 119 7.63 -1.86 4.61
N ALA A 120 8.84 -2.35 4.86
CA ALA A 120 10.07 -1.87 4.22
C ALA A 120 10.04 -1.91 2.68
N LEU A 121 11.00 -1.23 2.04
CA LEU A 121 11.21 -1.36 0.60
C LEU A 121 11.42 -2.83 0.23
N GLY A 122 10.69 -3.31 -0.79
CA GLY A 122 10.76 -4.73 -1.19
C GLY A 122 9.97 -5.71 -0.30
N ALA A 123 9.23 -5.23 0.72
CA ALA A 123 8.37 -6.07 1.54
C ALA A 123 7.23 -6.76 0.76
N GLY A 124 6.92 -6.29 -0.45
CA GLY A 124 5.91 -6.90 -1.32
C GLY A 124 4.55 -6.19 -1.33
N LYS A 125 4.49 -4.92 -0.90
CA LYS A 125 3.27 -4.08 -0.94
C LYS A 125 2.61 -4.06 -2.32
N THR A 126 3.37 -3.75 -3.37
CA THR A 126 2.85 -3.77 -4.75
C THR A 126 2.42 -5.18 -5.20
N VAL A 127 3.09 -6.25 -4.74
CA VAL A 127 2.67 -7.64 -5.04
C VAL A 127 1.33 -7.95 -4.39
N LEU A 128 1.08 -7.44 -3.20
CA LEU A 128 -0.21 -7.54 -2.53
C LEU A 128 -1.29 -6.71 -3.26
N ALA A 129 -0.98 -5.47 -3.64
CA ALA A 129 -1.87 -4.61 -4.44
C ALA A 129 -2.26 -5.25 -5.78
N GLN A 130 -1.32 -5.94 -6.44
CA GLN A 130 -1.58 -6.77 -7.62
C GLN A 130 -2.55 -7.90 -7.34
N GLY A 131 -2.40 -8.60 -6.22
CA GLY A 131 -3.35 -9.62 -5.79
C GLY A 131 -4.75 -9.06 -5.57
N ILE A 132 -4.85 -7.87 -4.95
CA ILE A 132 -6.12 -7.17 -4.73
C ILE A 132 -6.76 -6.80 -6.08
N GLY A 133 -6.03 -6.11 -6.96
CA GLY A 133 -6.55 -5.75 -8.29
C GLY A 133 -6.99 -6.95 -9.11
N ALA A 134 -6.20 -8.03 -9.13
CA ALA A 134 -6.58 -9.26 -9.80
C ALA A 134 -7.86 -9.88 -9.21
N GLY A 135 -8.01 -9.87 -7.88
CA GLY A 135 -9.23 -10.35 -7.21
C GLY A 135 -10.45 -9.45 -7.42
N LEU A 136 -10.24 -8.17 -7.74
CA LEU A 136 -11.29 -7.25 -8.17
C LEU A 136 -11.63 -7.39 -9.66
N GLY A 137 -10.77 -8.03 -10.47
CA GLY A 137 -10.98 -8.20 -11.91
C GLY A 137 -10.28 -7.14 -12.78
N VAL A 138 -9.29 -6.44 -12.24
CA VAL A 138 -8.44 -5.52 -13.02
C VAL A 138 -7.59 -6.33 -14.01
N THR A 139 -7.87 -6.18 -15.31
CA THR A 139 -7.22 -6.95 -16.39
C THR A 139 -5.98 -6.26 -16.96
N SER A 140 -5.91 -4.93 -16.87
CA SER A 140 -4.77 -4.12 -17.31
C SER A 140 -3.50 -4.35 -16.47
N GLY A 141 -3.65 -5.00 -15.31
CA GLY A 141 -2.59 -5.23 -14.35
C GLY A 141 -2.33 -4.02 -13.47
N VAL A 142 -1.97 -4.27 -12.21
CA VAL A 142 -1.60 -3.23 -11.26
C VAL A 142 -0.08 -3.09 -11.24
N ILE A 143 0.39 -1.88 -11.52
CA ILE A 143 1.79 -1.50 -11.35
C ILE A 143 1.90 -0.48 -10.21
N SER A 144 3.06 -0.43 -9.55
CA SER A 144 3.31 0.62 -8.56
C SER A 144 3.15 1.98 -9.25
N PRO A 145 2.44 2.93 -8.63
CA PRO A 145 2.31 4.28 -9.15
C PRO A 145 3.61 5.06 -8.83
N THR A 146 4.74 4.53 -9.32
CA THR A 146 6.10 5.04 -9.01
C THR A 146 6.39 6.39 -9.65
N PHE A 147 5.52 6.95 -10.50
CA PHE A 147 5.72 8.27 -11.12
C PHE A 147 4.45 9.13 -11.13
N VAL A 148 3.33 8.56 -10.72
CA VAL A 148 2.02 9.20 -10.66
C VAL A 148 1.53 8.99 -9.25
N LEU A 149 1.04 10.00 -8.54
CA LEU A 149 0.73 9.87 -7.11
C LEU A 149 -0.38 8.84 -6.83
N ALA A 150 -1.30 8.69 -7.79
CA ALA A 150 -2.35 7.68 -7.77
C ALA A 150 -2.64 7.14 -9.18
N ARG A 151 -3.23 5.94 -9.23
CA ARG A 151 -3.80 5.33 -10.44
C ARG A 151 -5.20 4.83 -10.14
N VAL A 152 -6.13 5.05 -11.07
CA VAL A 152 -7.49 4.50 -11.00
C VAL A 152 -7.65 3.43 -12.06
N HIS A 153 -7.99 2.23 -11.62
CA HIS A 153 -8.37 1.11 -12.47
C HIS A 153 -9.88 0.92 -12.37
N ARG A 154 -10.62 1.22 -13.45
CA ARG A 154 -12.10 1.20 -13.44
C ARG A 154 -12.68 -0.14 -13.89
N GLU A 155 -11.82 -1.11 -14.23
CA GLU A 155 -12.27 -2.44 -14.65
C GLU A 155 -12.65 -3.34 -13.46
N GLY A 156 -13.36 -4.43 -13.75
CA GLY A 156 -13.70 -5.44 -12.75
C GLY A 156 -14.98 -5.16 -11.97
N ARG A 157 -15.11 -5.76 -10.78
CA ARG A 157 -16.32 -5.71 -9.95
C ARG A 157 -16.44 -4.41 -9.13
N LEU A 158 -15.32 -3.76 -8.84
CA LEU A 158 -15.22 -2.48 -8.13
C LEU A 158 -13.98 -1.77 -8.66
N PRO A 159 -14.05 -0.45 -8.91
CA PRO A 159 -12.86 0.30 -9.25
C PRO A 159 -11.82 0.24 -8.12
N LEU A 160 -10.55 0.28 -8.51
CA LEU A 160 -9.41 0.29 -7.61
C LEU A 160 -8.66 1.61 -7.76
N VAL A 161 -8.59 2.38 -6.67
CA VAL A 161 -7.70 3.53 -6.55
C VAL A 161 -6.43 3.05 -5.85
N HIS A 162 -5.29 3.12 -6.52
CA HIS A 162 -3.99 2.72 -5.98
C HIS A 162 -3.11 3.96 -5.80
N VAL A 163 -2.78 4.27 -4.55
CA VAL A 163 -2.03 5.46 -4.13
C VAL A 163 -0.67 5.05 -3.58
N ASP A 164 0.39 5.78 -3.93
CA ASP A 164 1.70 5.67 -3.27
C ASP A 164 1.96 6.92 -2.43
N ALA A 165 1.72 6.81 -1.13
CA ALA A 165 1.85 7.93 -0.20
C ALA A 165 3.30 8.25 0.18
N TYR A 166 4.28 7.41 -0.19
CA TYR A 166 5.69 7.71 0.04
C TYR A 166 6.14 9.00 -0.65
N ARG A 167 5.44 9.37 -1.73
CA ARG A 167 5.75 10.56 -2.54
C ARG A 167 4.83 11.75 -2.27
N LEU A 168 3.77 11.56 -1.47
CA LEU A 168 2.89 12.64 -1.08
C LEU A 168 3.55 13.46 0.03
N GLY A 169 3.57 14.78 -0.12
CA GLY A 169 3.89 15.73 0.94
C GLY A 169 2.82 15.79 2.04
N GLY A 170 1.67 15.15 1.83
CA GLY A 170 0.61 14.97 2.80
C GLY A 170 -0.76 14.81 2.13
N PHE A 171 -1.82 14.83 2.94
CA PHE A 171 -3.20 14.69 2.45
C PHE A 171 -3.65 15.81 1.52
N ALA A 172 -3.12 17.04 1.67
CA ALA A 172 -3.49 18.15 0.79
C ALA A 172 -3.16 17.84 -0.68
N GLU A 173 -2.04 17.15 -0.94
CA GLU A 173 -1.67 16.74 -2.30
C GLU A 173 -2.51 15.57 -2.81
N LEU A 174 -3.17 14.81 -1.92
CA LEU A 174 -4.15 13.81 -2.30
C LEU A 174 -5.50 14.46 -2.67
N ASP A 175 -5.94 15.47 -1.92
CA ASP A 175 -7.14 16.27 -2.24
C ASP A 175 -6.99 16.95 -3.62
N ASP A 176 -5.79 17.42 -3.95
CA ASP A 176 -5.47 18.01 -5.26
C ASP A 176 -5.61 17.01 -6.44
N LEU A 177 -5.70 15.70 -6.17
CA LEU A 177 -5.92 14.69 -7.22
C LEU A 177 -7.38 14.58 -7.67
N ASP A 178 -8.30 15.31 -7.05
CA ASP A 178 -9.74 15.31 -7.39
C ASP A 178 -10.35 13.89 -7.42
N LEU A 179 -9.96 13.06 -6.44
CA LEU A 179 -10.38 11.65 -6.34
C LEU A 179 -11.65 11.45 -5.51
N ASP A 180 -12.26 12.51 -4.98
CA ASP A 180 -13.33 12.41 -3.98
C ASP A 180 -14.52 11.54 -4.44
N SER A 181 -14.96 11.73 -5.70
CA SER A 181 -16.02 10.90 -6.28
C SER A 181 -15.58 9.47 -6.53
N ASP A 182 -14.32 9.25 -6.88
CA ASP A 182 -13.80 7.90 -7.08
C ASP A 182 -13.65 7.16 -5.74
N LEU A 183 -13.19 7.81 -4.66
CA LEU A 183 -12.91 7.17 -3.37
C LEU A 183 -14.15 6.53 -2.73
N ALA A 184 -15.32 7.17 -2.82
CA ALA A 184 -16.56 6.66 -2.24
C ALA A 184 -17.07 5.39 -2.93
N ASP A 185 -16.89 5.28 -4.24
CA ASP A 185 -17.38 4.17 -5.06
C ASP A 185 -16.31 3.10 -5.35
N SER A 186 -15.07 3.35 -4.95
CA SER A 186 -13.91 2.47 -5.19
C SER A 186 -13.41 1.77 -3.94
N VAL A 187 -12.54 0.79 -4.14
CA VAL A 187 -11.63 0.32 -3.10
C VAL A 187 -10.34 1.11 -3.21
N THR A 188 -9.87 1.67 -2.10
CA THR A 188 -8.63 2.45 -2.09
C THR A 188 -7.51 1.67 -1.42
N VAL A 189 -6.43 1.41 -2.16
CA VAL A 189 -5.20 0.80 -1.65
C VAL A 189 -4.13 1.87 -1.56
N VAL A 190 -3.60 2.09 -0.36
CA VAL A 190 -2.59 3.11 -0.08
C VAL A 190 -1.29 2.45 0.37
N GLU A 191 -0.26 2.48 -0.47
CA GLU A 191 1.10 2.14 -0.06
C GLU A 191 1.67 3.25 0.83
N TRP A 192 2.29 2.89 1.96
CA TRP A 192 2.88 3.82 2.93
C TRP A 192 1.89 4.82 3.55
N GLY A 193 0.62 4.47 3.61
CA GLY A 193 -0.47 5.36 4.03
C GLY A 193 -0.64 5.58 5.55
N GLU A 194 0.33 5.22 6.40
CA GLU A 194 0.25 5.53 7.83
C GLU A 194 0.11 7.05 8.03
N GLY A 195 -0.88 7.48 8.83
CA GLY A 195 -1.26 8.89 9.00
C GLY A 195 -2.12 9.51 7.89
N LEU A 196 -2.10 8.96 6.67
CA LEU A 196 -3.01 9.37 5.58
C LEU A 196 -4.35 8.64 5.68
N ALA A 197 -4.31 7.34 6.00
CA ALA A 197 -5.50 6.48 6.03
C ALA A 197 -6.55 6.88 7.08
N GLU A 198 -6.11 7.38 8.24
CA GLU A 198 -7.00 7.86 9.32
C GLU A 198 -7.85 9.05 8.88
N ARG A 199 -7.39 9.78 7.86
CA ARG A 199 -8.12 10.90 7.27
C ARG A 199 -9.04 10.47 6.12
N LEU A 200 -8.70 9.37 5.45
CA LEU A 200 -9.47 8.82 4.33
C LEU A 200 -10.70 8.05 4.78
N ALA A 201 -10.60 7.27 5.86
CA ALA A 201 -11.73 6.50 6.36
C ALA A 201 -11.67 6.32 7.88
N ALA A 202 -12.85 6.32 8.50
CA ALA A 202 -13.01 6.01 9.92
C ALA A 202 -12.74 4.52 10.23
N GLU A 203 -12.94 3.64 9.24
CA GLU A 203 -12.63 2.22 9.32
C GLU A 203 -11.74 1.81 8.15
N TYR A 204 -10.68 1.04 8.43
CA TYR A 204 -9.75 0.58 7.41
C TYR A 204 -9.10 -0.76 7.79
N LEU A 205 -8.56 -1.46 6.79
CA LEU A 205 -7.68 -2.61 7.01
C LEU A 205 -6.24 -2.14 6.88
N HIS A 206 -5.45 -2.33 7.93
CA HIS A 206 -4.01 -2.11 7.87
C HIS A 206 -3.28 -3.44 7.68
N VAL A 207 -2.44 -3.53 6.67
CA VAL A 207 -1.61 -4.70 6.37
C VAL A 207 -0.15 -4.31 6.46
N LEU A 208 0.51 -4.80 7.52
CA LEU A 208 1.95 -4.68 7.70
C LEU A 208 2.62 -5.90 7.07
N LEU A 209 3.50 -5.67 6.09
CA LEU A 209 4.31 -6.69 5.45
C LEU A 209 5.75 -6.62 5.97
N ASP A 210 6.21 -7.72 6.55
CA ASP A 210 7.60 -7.92 6.94
C ASP A 210 8.24 -9.00 6.08
N ARG A 211 9.41 -8.69 5.52
CA ARG A 211 10.25 -9.67 4.82
C ARG A 211 11.23 -10.15 5.88
N GLY A 212 10.85 -11.19 6.62
CA GLY A 212 11.70 -11.80 7.63
C GLY A 212 13.08 -12.12 7.05
N GLY A 213 14.12 -12.03 7.90
CA GLY A 213 15.53 -11.96 7.53
C GLY A 213 15.98 -12.76 6.29
N HIS A 214 16.54 -13.95 6.48
CA HIS A 214 17.28 -14.65 5.42
C HIS A 214 16.43 -15.54 4.50
N ASP A 215 15.23 -15.95 4.92
CA ASP A 215 14.54 -17.11 4.31
C ASP A 215 13.51 -16.75 3.23
N GLU A 216 13.50 -15.50 2.73
CA GLU A 216 12.53 -14.93 1.75
C GLU A 216 11.04 -14.99 2.14
N VAL A 217 10.68 -15.74 3.17
CA VAL A 217 9.34 -15.82 3.76
C VAL A 217 8.94 -14.45 4.30
N ARG A 218 7.73 -14.02 3.93
CA ARG A 218 7.12 -12.80 4.44
C ARG A 218 6.13 -13.13 5.53
N THR A 219 5.94 -12.22 6.47
CA THR A 219 4.85 -12.23 7.42
C THR A 219 3.93 -11.05 7.12
N ALA A 220 2.62 -11.30 7.07
CA ALA A 220 1.61 -10.26 6.98
C ALA A 220 0.85 -10.17 8.31
N VAL A 221 0.85 -8.99 8.92
CA VAL A 221 0.00 -8.68 10.08
C VAL A 221 -1.16 -7.82 9.59
N LEU A 222 -2.38 -8.35 9.68
CA LEU A 222 -3.61 -7.69 9.28
C LEU A 222 -4.31 -7.15 10.53
N ARG A 223 -4.49 -5.84 10.60
CA ARG A 223 -5.16 -5.11 11.68
C ARG A 223 -6.46 -4.53 11.16
N ALA A 224 -7.56 -4.97 11.75
CA ALA A 224 -8.86 -4.36 11.53
C ALA A 224 -9.03 -3.14 12.42
N VAL A 225 -9.28 -1.98 11.80
CA VAL A 225 -9.65 -0.74 12.48
C VAL A 225 -11.12 -0.49 12.19
N GLY A 226 -11.95 -0.50 13.25
CA GLY A 226 -13.40 -0.42 13.15
C GLY A 226 -14.13 -1.77 13.18
N ALA A 227 -15.43 -1.72 13.45
CA ALA A 227 -16.26 -2.91 13.66
C ALA A 227 -16.55 -3.66 12.35
N GLY A 228 -16.74 -2.94 11.23
CA GLY A 228 -16.99 -3.52 9.93
C GLY A 228 -15.81 -4.33 9.41
N TRP A 229 -14.58 -3.87 9.64
CA TRP A 229 -13.38 -4.61 9.28
C TRP A 229 -13.10 -5.81 10.17
N THR A 230 -13.47 -5.75 11.46
CA THR A 230 -13.31 -6.88 12.38
C THR A 230 -14.05 -8.13 11.91
N GLU A 231 -15.30 -7.97 11.48
CA GLU A 231 -16.10 -9.08 10.97
C GLU A 231 -15.57 -9.63 9.63
N ARG A 232 -15.05 -8.75 8.76
CA ARG A 232 -14.47 -9.15 7.47
C ARG A 232 -13.12 -9.84 7.61
N LEU A 233 -12.29 -9.43 8.58
CA LEU A 233 -10.99 -10.03 8.83
C LEU A 233 -11.10 -11.53 9.18
N ARG A 234 -12.14 -11.93 9.90
CA ARG A 234 -12.45 -13.35 10.19
C ARG A 234 -12.74 -14.19 8.95
N ARG A 235 -13.12 -13.57 7.82
CA ARG A 235 -13.35 -14.27 6.55
C ARG A 235 -12.07 -14.38 5.71
N ILE A 236 -11.12 -13.47 5.90
CA ILE A 236 -9.80 -13.52 5.26
C ILE A 236 -8.94 -14.63 5.89
N ASN A 237 -9.07 -14.85 7.20
CA ASN A 237 -8.33 -15.85 7.96
C ASN A 237 -8.88 -17.30 7.84
N ARG A 238 -9.91 -17.51 7.02
CA ARG A 238 -10.46 -18.85 6.71
C ARG A 238 -9.93 -19.33 5.37
#